data_AF-A0A2S8W9B4-F1
#
_entry.id   AF-A0A2S8W9B4-F1
#
_cell.length_a   1.000
_cell.length_b   1.000
_cell.length_c   1.000
_cell.angle_alpha   90.00
_cell.angle_beta   90.00
_cell.angle_gamma   90.00
#
_symmetry.space_group_name_H-M   'P 1'
#
loop_
_entity.id
_entity.type
_entity.pdbx_description
1 polymer ?
#
loop_
_entity_poly.entity_id
_entity_poly.type
_entity_poly.pdbx_seq_one_letter_code
_entity_poly.pdbx_strand_id
1 'polypeptide(L)'
;MAVADNRALAALFRDDQAARKDGGPDLMESLADAERREQVRAMLDRDEVRSGKDYWHAGFIFQHGDRPEDFLLAHALATAALSLGEQDGAWLAAASLDRYLVATDRPQIYGTQFIAIPDQATIQSALDRDLLTDAVRKASRVPPLAEQTPPP
;
A
#
# COMPACT_ATOMS: atom_id res chain seq x y z
N MET A 1 -12.03 18.16 18.97
CA MET A 1 -10.62 18.52 18.68
C MET A 1 -10.08 17.48 17.71
N ALA A 2 -9.26 17.87 16.74
CA ALA A 2 -8.60 16.90 15.86
C ALA A 2 -7.68 16.00 16.70
N VAL A 3 -7.66 14.70 16.40
CA VAL A 3 -6.76 13.74 17.05
C VAL A 3 -5.34 14.04 16.54
N ALA A 4 -4.38 14.15 17.46
CA ALA A 4 -2.98 14.39 17.09
C ALA A 4 -2.34 13.11 16.53
N ASP A 5 -1.51 13.26 15.50
CA ASP A 5 -0.79 12.16 14.86
C ASP A 5 0.26 11.52 15.78
N ASN A 6 0.47 10.22 15.63
CA ASN A 6 1.46 9.45 16.34
C ASN A 6 2.87 9.70 15.77
N ARG A 7 3.71 10.41 16.52
CA ARG A 7 5.07 10.77 16.09
C ARG A 7 5.99 9.57 15.89
N ALA A 8 5.80 8.49 16.66
CA ALA A 8 6.59 7.27 16.52
C ALA A 8 6.22 6.53 15.24
N LEU A 9 4.93 6.37 14.96
CA LEU A 9 4.45 5.79 13.70
C LEU A 9 4.91 6.61 12.49
N ALA A 10 4.85 7.93 12.58
CA ALA A 10 5.37 8.80 11.53
C ALA A 10 6.88 8.65 11.31
N ALA A 11 7.65 8.24 12.34
CA ALA A 11 9.07 7.92 12.18
C ALA A 11 9.26 6.60 11.44
N LEU A 12 8.55 5.54 11.84
CA LEU A 12 8.58 4.24 11.14
C LEU A 12 8.24 4.38 9.66
N PHE A 13 7.24 5.20 9.33
CA PHE A 13 6.89 5.48 7.95
C PHE A 13 8.01 6.20 7.19
N ARG A 14 8.65 7.21 7.79
CA ARG A 14 9.77 7.90 7.12
C ARG A 14 10.94 6.95 6.85
N ASP A 15 11.24 6.07 7.80
CA ASP A 15 12.33 5.10 7.67
C ASP A 15 12.00 4.08 6.57
N ASP A 16 10.77 3.57 6.55
CA ASP A 16 10.24 2.71 5.47
C ASP A 16 10.36 3.36 4.09
N GLN A 17 9.95 4.62 3.94
CA GLN A 17 10.02 5.33 2.65
C GLN A 17 11.45 5.72 2.27
N ALA A 18 12.32 6.00 3.24
CA ALA A 18 13.72 6.34 2.98
C ALA A 18 14.48 5.17 2.35
N ALA A 19 14.18 3.94 2.77
CA ALA A 19 14.80 2.74 2.24
C ALA A 19 14.44 2.44 0.77
N ARG A 20 13.36 3.04 0.24
CA ARG A 20 12.93 2.85 -1.16
C ARG A 20 13.67 3.73 -2.18
N LYS A 21 14.61 4.57 -1.73
CA LYS A 21 15.31 5.52 -2.61
C LYS A 21 16.48 4.91 -3.38
N ASP A 22 17.08 3.82 -2.88
CA ASP A 22 18.34 3.29 -3.39
C ASP A 22 18.20 1.91 -4.08
N GLY A 23 16.98 1.50 -4.44
CA GLY A 23 16.68 0.23 -5.11
C GLY A 23 15.53 -0.55 -4.47
N GLY A 24 15.24 -1.74 -5.01
CA GLY A 24 14.31 -2.69 -4.37
C GLY A 24 14.86 -3.22 -3.05
N PRO A 25 14.01 -3.78 -2.16
CA PRO A 25 14.45 -4.24 -0.85
C PRO A 25 15.43 -5.41 -1.02
N ASP A 26 16.60 -5.31 -0.39
CA ASP A 26 17.49 -6.44 -0.19
C ASP A 26 17.02 -7.30 1.00
N LEU A 27 17.80 -8.31 1.36
CA LEU A 27 17.49 -9.16 2.52
C LEU A 27 17.46 -8.37 3.84
N MET A 28 18.35 -7.39 4.00
CA MET A 28 18.42 -6.57 5.21
C MET A 28 17.16 -5.70 5.33
N GLU A 29 16.76 -5.11 4.21
CA GLU A 29 15.57 -4.27 4.14
C GLU A 29 14.29 -5.08 4.37
N SER A 30 14.24 -6.31 3.86
CA SER A 30 13.10 -7.22 4.10
C SER A 30 12.95 -7.57 5.58
N LEU A 31 14.06 -7.71 6.32
CA LEU A 31 14.04 -7.91 7.78
C LEU A 31 13.59 -6.65 8.51
N ALA A 32 14.08 -5.48 8.08
CA ALA A 32 13.67 -4.19 8.65
C ALA A 32 12.18 -3.91 8.40
N ASP A 33 11.65 -4.25 7.22
CA ASP A 33 10.22 -4.20 6.89
C ASP A 33 9.40 -5.05 7.87
N ALA A 34 9.86 -6.27 8.17
CA ALA A 34 9.18 -7.15 9.13
C ALA A 34 9.18 -6.56 10.54
N GLU A 35 10.32 -6.03 11.01
CA GLU A 35 10.41 -5.39 12.32
C GLU A 35 9.50 -4.15 12.42
N ARG A 36 9.43 -3.33 11.37
CA ARG A 36 8.50 -2.20 11.33
C ARG A 36 7.05 -2.66 11.41
N ARG A 37 6.67 -3.72 10.68
CA ARG A 37 5.31 -4.28 10.76
C ARG A 37 4.96 -4.77 12.16
N GLU A 38 5.89 -5.41 12.86
CA GLU A 38 5.71 -5.84 14.26
C GLU A 38 5.49 -4.65 15.20
N GLN A 39 6.27 -3.57 15.05
CA GLN A 39 6.11 -2.36 15.86
C GLN A 39 4.75 -1.69 15.60
N VAL A 40 4.33 -1.56 14.34
CA VAL A 40 3.01 -1.01 13.99
C VAL A 40 1.88 -1.91 14.51
N ARG A 41 2.04 -3.24 14.47
CA ARG A 41 1.08 -4.17 15.06
C ARG A 41 0.89 -3.90 16.55
N ALA A 42 1.98 -3.75 17.30
CA ALA A 42 1.91 -3.43 18.73
C ALA A 42 1.26 -2.06 19.00
N MET A 43 1.40 -1.08 18.09
CA MET A 43 0.67 0.19 18.19
C MET A 43 -0.83 0.02 17.93
N LEU A 44 -1.22 -0.79 16.95
CA LEU A 44 -2.62 -1.13 16.67
C LEU A 44 -3.27 -1.83 17.87
N ASP A 45 -2.59 -2.83 18.46
CA ASP A 45 -3.11 -3.60 19.60
C ASP A 45 -3.26 -2.75 20.89
N ARG A 46 -2.55 -1.62 20.96
CA ARG A 46 -2.64 -0.65 22.08
C ARG A 46 -3.56 0.54 21.77
N ASP A 47 -4.32 0.48 20.67
CA ASP A 47 -5.16 1.58 20.18
C ASP A 47 -4.39 2.89 20.03
N GLU A 48 -3.14 2.87 19.56
CA GLU A 48 -2.27 4.05 19.38
C GLU A 48 -2.30 4.63 17.95
N VAL A 49 -2.98 3.95 17.01
CA VAL A 49 -3.23 4.40 15.63
C VAL A 49 -4.63 5.01 15.59
N ARG A 50 -4.73 6.34 15.52
CA ARG A 50 -6.02 7.02 15.79
C ARG A 50 -6.43 8.05 14.75
N SER A 51 -5.48 8.78 14.16
CA SER A 51 -5.79 9.77 13.12
C SER A 51 -5.85 9.14 11.73
N GLY A 52 -6.50 9.81 10.77
CA GLY A 52 -6.48 9.34 9.37
C GLY A 52 -5.05 9.18 8.84
N LYS A 53 -4.14 10.06 9.25
CA LYS A 53 -2.73 9.99 8.88
C LYS A 53 -2.00 8.82 9.54
N ASP A 54 -2.33 8.48 10.78
CA ASP A 54 -1.80 7.27 11.43
C ASP A 54 -2.21 6.02 10.65
N TYR A 55 -3.51 5.89 10.31
CA TYR A 55 -4.00 4.77 9.52
C TYR A 55 -3.34 4.70 8.14
N TRP A 56 -3.12 5.85 7.49
CA TRP A 56 -2.42 5.90 6.21
C TRP A 56 -0.95 5.46 6.33
N HIS A 57 -0.19 5.97 7.31
CA HIS A 57 1.18 5.55 7.58
C HIS A 57 1.28 4.04 7.87
N ALA A 58 0.40 3.53 8.75
CA ALA A 58 0.35 2.12 9.08
C ALA A 58 0.04 1.27 7.83
N GLY A 59 -0.96 1.67 7.04
CA GLY A 59 -1.33 0.99 5.81
C GLY A 59 -0.19 0.94 4.81
N PHE A 60 0.59 2.01 4.67
CA PHE A 60 1.73 2.06 3.76
C PHE A 60 2.86 1.12 4.20
N ILE A 61 3.14 1.02 5.50
CA ILE A 61 4.12 0.06 6.03
C ILE A 61 3.66 -1.38 5.75
N PHE A 62 2.39 -1.70 5.97
CA PHE A 62 1.85 -3.05 5.67
C PHE A 62 1.76 -3.34 4.17
N GLN A 63 1.65 -2.32 3.31
CA GLN A 63 1.64 -2.50 1.87
C GLN A 63 2.93 -3.16 1.35
N HIS A 64 4.04 -2.95 2.05
CA HIS A 64 5.35 -3.54 1.79
C HIS A 64 5.56 -4.92 2.42
N GLY A 65 4.50 -5.51 3.00
CA GLY A 65 4.55 -6.90 3.44
C GLY A 65 4.76 -7.91 2.31
N ASP A 66 4.89 -9.17 2.69
CA ASP A 66 5.18 -10.30 1.82
C ASP A 66 4.05 -11.34 1.81
N ARG A 67 3.01 -11.14 2.62
CA ARG A 67 1.88 -12.05 2.74
C ARG A 67 0.56 -11.42 2.29
N PRO A 68 -0.40 -12.20 1.76
CA PRO A 68 -1.74 -11.71 1.46
C PRO A 68 -2.40 -10.98 2.63
N GLU A 69 -2.19 -11.46 3.87
CA GLU A 69 -2.77 -10.83 5.06
C GLU A 69 -2.23 -9.41 5.33
N ASP A 70 -0.98 -9.14 4.97
CA ASP A 70 -0.38 -7.80 5.11
C ASP A 70 -1.06 -6.82 4.16
N PHE A 71 -1.28 -7.24 2.90
CA PHE A 71 -1.97 -6.41 1.90
C PHE A 71 -3.44 -6.19 2.25
N LEU A 72 -4.12 -7.21 2.77
CA LEU A 72 -5.50 -7.08 3.20
C LEU A 72 -5.63 -6.13 4.40
N LEU A 73 -4.69 -6.20 5.35
CA LEU A 73 -4.65 -5.23 6.44
C LEU A 73 -4.33 -3.81 5.92
N ALA A 74 -3.38 -3.66 5.01
CA ALA A 74 -3.07 -2.37 4.39
C ALA A 74 -4.31 -1.74 3.74
N HIS A 75 -5.13 -2.55 3.05
CA HIS A 75 -6.40 -2.12 2.47
C HIS A 75 -7.40 -1.64 3.52
N ALA A 76 -7.55 -2.40 4.61
CA ALA A 76 -8.45 -2.03 5.71
C ALA A 76 -8.00 -0.72 6.38
N LEU A 77 -6.70 -0.55 6.64
CA LEU A 77 -6.12 0.66 7.22
C LEU A 77 -6.29 1.86 6.29
N ALA A 78 -6.03 1.70 4.99
CA ALA A 78 -6.23 2.78 4.01
C ALA A 78 -7.69 3.21 3.89
N THR A 79 -8.64 2.27 4.00
CA THR A 79 -10.07 2.56 4.01
C THR A 79 -10.50 3.30 5.29
N ALA A 80 -9.92 2.94 6.44
CA ALA A 80 -10.11 3.68 7.68
C ALA A 80 -9.53 5.11 7.59
N ALA A 81 -8.34 5.26 6.98
CA ALA A 81 -7.71 6.56 6.74
C ALA A 81 -8.64 7.49 5.93
N LEU A 82 -9.21 6.99 4.82
CA LEU A 82 -10.18 7.71 4.01
C LEU A 82 -11.41 8.15 4.80
N SER A 83 -11.95 7.25 5.61
CA SER A 83 -13.13 7.53 6.46
C SER A 83 -12.86 8.62 7.49
N LEU A 84 -11.59 8.82 7.85
CA LEU A 84 -11.12 9.88 8.76
C LEU A 84 -10.60 11.13 8.03
N GLY A 85 -10.81 11.21 6.72
CA GLY A 85 -10.51 12.39 5.90
C GLY A 85 -9.14 12.38 5.23
N GLU A 86 -8.31 11.36 5.43
CA GLU A 86 -6.99 11.24 4.79
C GLU A 86 -7.13 10.73 3.35
N GLN A 87 -7.10 11.66 2.40
CA GLN A 87 -7.41 11.37 1.00
C GLN A 87 -6.28 10.63 0.28
N ASP A 88 -5.05 10.68 0.80
CA ASP A 88 -3.93 9.90 0.25
C ASP A 88 -4.16 8.38 0.44
N GLY A 89 -5.09 8.00 1.32
CA GLY A 89 -5.58 6.62 1.46
C GLY A 89 -6.29 6.05 0.22
N ALA A 90 -6.76 6.88 -0.72
CA ALA A 90 -7.51 6.41 -1.89
C ALA A 90 -6.66 5.52 -2.81
N TRP A 91 -5.47 6.00 -3.17
CA TRP A 91 -4.55 5.23 -3.99
C TRP A 91 -4.05 3.99 -3.23
N LEU A 92 -3.72 4.15 -1.95
CA LEU A 92 -3.22 3.05 -1.13
C LEU A 92 -4.26 1.93 -0.98
N ALA A 93 -5.54 2.26 -0.81
CA ALA A 93 -6.62 1.26 -0.73
C ALA A 93 -6.76 0.48 -2.04
N ALA A 94 -6.61 1.15 -3.19
CA ALA A 94 -6.63 0.50 -4.50
C ALA A 94 -5.39 -0.39 -4.71
N ALA A 95 -4.20 0.13 -4.42
CA ALA A 95 -2.94 -0.58 -4.64
C ALA A 95 -2.83 -1.84 -3.75
N SER A 96 -3.29 -1.74 -2.51
CA SER A 96 -3.25 -2.85 -1.54
C SER A 96 -4.26 -3.94 -1.86
N LEU A 97 -5.44 -3.59 -2.37
CA LEU A 97 -6.39 -4.57 -2.86
C LEU A 97 -5.84 -5.31 -4.08
N ASP A 98 -5.26 -4.60 -5.04
CA ASP A 98 -4.65 -5.25 -6.20
C ASP A 98 -3.49 -6.19 -5.77
N ARG A 99 -2.68 -5.83 -4.76
CA ARG A 99 -1.65 -6.74 -4.19
C ARG A 99 -2.25 -7.97 -3.56
N TYR A 100 -3.31 -7.81 -2.79
CA TYR A 100 -4.04 -8.94 -2.21
C TYR A 100 -4.58 -9.88 -3.29
N LEU A 101 -5.20 -9.33 -4.34
CA LEU A 101 -5.73 -10.11 -5.45
C LEU A 101 -4.63 -10.89 -6.17
N VAL A 102 -3.53 -10.22 -6.55
CA VAL A 102 -2.40 -10.87 -7.21
C VAL A 102 -1.78 -11.96 -6.32
N ALA A 103 -1.59 -11.69 -5.03
CA ALA A 103 -1.02 -12.65 -4.08
C ALA A 103 -1.93 -13.85 -3.77
N THR A 104 -3.19 -13.81 -4.21
CA THR A 104 -4.18 -14.89 -4.05
C THR A 104 -4.63 -15.47 -5.40
N ASP A 105 -3.80 -15.31 -6.44
CA ASP A 105 -4.03 -15.82 -7.81
C ASP A 105 -5.32 -15.30 -8.46
N ARG A 106 -5.70 -14.06 -8.14
CA ARG A 106 -6.84 -13.36 -8.74
C ARG A 106 -6.35 -12.22 -9.63
N PRO A 107 -7.05 -11.93 -10.75
CA PRO A 107 -6.81 -10.71 -11.51
C PRO A 107 -7.00 -9.48 -10.61
N GLN A 108 -6.09 -8.52 -10.72
CA GLN A 108 -6.23 -7.20 -10.14
C GLN A 108 -7.34 -6.41 -10.84
N ILE A 109 -7.83 -5.32 -10.25
CA ILE A 109 -8.98 -4.56 -10.79
C ILE A 109 -8.64 -3.10 -11.10
N TYR A 110 -7.68 -2.51 -10.40
CA TYR A 110 -7.25 -1.13 -10.64
C TYR A 110 -6.11 -1.06 -11.66
N GLY A 111 -5.20 -2.04 -11.67
CA GLY A 111 -4.05 -2.11 -12.57
C GLY A 111 -2.76 -1.58 -11.95
N THR A 112 -2.64 -1.54 -10.62
CA THR A 112 -1.48 -0.93 -9.95
C THR A 112 -0.27 -1.86 -9.84
N GLN A 113 -0.43 -3.16 -10.08
CA GLN A 113 0.60 -4.19 -9.86
C GLN A 113 1.27 -4.62 -11.17
N PHE A 114 2.59 -4.69 -11.06
CA PHE A 114 3.50 -5.01 -12.14
C PHE A 114 4.50 -6.06 -11.67
N ILE A 115 4.91 -6.94 -12.59
CA ILE A 115 5.86 -8.02 -12.38
C ILE A 115 7.16 -7.64 -13.09
N ALA A 116 8.20 -7.37 -12.32
CA ALA A 116 9.55 -7.21 -12.84
C ALA A 116 10.12 -8.59 -13.19
N ILE A 117 10.58 -8.76 -14.42
CA ILE A 117 11.19 -9.98 -14.90
C ILE A 117 12.65 -9.65 -15.26
N PRO A 118 13.66 -10.37 -14.71
CA PRO A 118 15.05 -10.14 -15.06
C PRO A 118 15.26 -10.17 -16.57
N ASP A 119 16.00 -9.17 -17.08
CA ASP A 119 16.33 -8.99 -18.50
C ASP A 119 15.13 -8.86 -19.46
N GLN A 120 13.94 -8.57 -18.94
CA GLN A 120 12.73 -8.36 -19.73
C GLN A 120 12.00 -7.09 -19.33
N ALA A 121 11.07 -6.64 -20.19
CA ALA A 121 10.18 -5.56 -19.84
C ALA A 121 9.27 -5.98 -18.68
N THR A 122 9.13 -5.10 -17.69
CA THR A 122 8.14 -5.25 -16.61
C THR A 122 6.74 -5.35 -17.22
N ILE A 123 6.01 -6.39 -16.84
CA ILE A 123 4.64 -6.64 -17.34
C ILE A 123 3.62 -6.29 -16.27
N GLN A 124 2.45 -5.81 -16.68
CA GLN A 124 1.33 -5.63 -15.76
C GLN A 124 0.76 -7.01 -15.38
N SER A 125 0.49 -7.26 -14.10
CA SER A 125 -0.17 -8.50 -13.65
C SER A 125 -1.57 -8.62 -14.27
N ALA A 126 -2.10 -9.86 -14.35
CA ALA A 126 -3.45 -10.12 -14.86
C ALA A 126 -4.47 -9.14 -14.29
N LEU A 127 -5.26 -8.51 -15.18
CA LEU A 127 -6.19 -7.42 -14.87
C LEU A 127 -7.57 -7.76 -15.42
N ASP A 128 -8.60 -7.65 -14.57
CA ASP A 128 -9.98 -7.56 -15.02
C ASP A 128 -10.25 -6.17 -15.58
N ARG A 129 -10.30 -6.06 -16.90
CA ARG A 129 -10.46 -4.79 -17.62
C ARG A 129 -11.89 -4.30 -17.66
N ASP A 130 -12.86 -5.18 -17.43
CA ASP A 130 -14.28 -4.90 -17.65
C ASP A 130 -14.99 -4.44 -16.36
N LEU A 131 -14.41 -4.73 -15.18
CA LEU A 131 -15.04 -4.41 -13.91
C LEU A 131 -15.09 -2.90 -13.60
N LEU A 132 -13.97 -2.19 -13.79
CA LEU A 132 -13.86 -0.77 -13.45
C LEU A 132 -13.71 0.11 -14.70
N THR A 133 -14.44 1.22 -14.73
CA THR A 133 -14.22 2.29 -15.71
C THR A 133 -13.05 3.18 -15.27
N ASP A 134 -12.47 3.92 -16.22
CA ASP A 134 -11.41 4.89 -15.90
C ASP A 134 -11.89 6.03 -14.98
N ALA A 135 -13.20 6.35 -14.98
CA ALA A 135 -13.76 7.30 -14.04
C ALA A 135 -13.67 6.80 -12.59
N VAL A 136 -13.92 5.49 -12.37
CA VAL A 136 -13.77 4.88 -11.04
C VAL A 136 -12.30 4.82 -10.63
N ARG A 137 -11.38 4.47 -11.54
CA ARG A 137 -9.93 4.51 -11.26
C ARG A 137 -9.48 5.90 -10.82
N LYS A 138 -9.87 6.94 -11.57
CA LYS A 138 -9.56 8.34 -11.25
C LYS A 138 -10.12 8.75 -9.89
N ALA A 139 -11.35 8.32 -9.55
CA ALA A 139 -11.94 8.60 -8.24
C ALA A 139 -11.14 7.98 -7.08
N SER A 140 -10.54 6.81 -7.31
CA SER A 140 -9.59 6.17 -6.39
C SER A 140 -8.15 6.68 -6.51
N ARG A 141 -7.92 7.79 -7.23
CA ARG A 141 -6.60 8.38 -7.52
C ARG A 141 -5.63 7.43 -8.25
N VAL A 142 -6.17 6.47 -8.99
CA VAL A 142 -5.41 5.61 -9.90
C VAL A 142 -5.54 6.16 -11.33
N PRO A 143 -4.44 6.28 -12.11
CA PRO A 143 -4.52 6.70 -13.50
C PRO A 143 -5.38 5.76 -14.37
N PRO A 144 -5.98 6.27 -15.47
CA PRO A 144 -6.57 5.44 -16.53
C PRO A 144 -5.65 4.35 -17.02
N LEU A 145 -6.22 3.25 -17.54
CA LEU A 145 -5.43 2.12 -18.03
C LEU A 145 -4.41 2.52 -19.11
N ALA A 146 -4.74 3.49 -19.96
CA ALA A 146 -3.85 3.97 -21.02
C ALA A 146 -2.64 4.78 -20.49
N GLU A 147 -2.70 5.28 -19.26
CA GLU A 147 -1.67 6.10 -18.62
C GLU A 147 -0.85 5.30 -17.59
N GLN A 148 -1.23 4.06 -17.30
CA GLN A 148 -0.51 3.21 -16.35
C GLN A 148 0.78 2.68 -16.96
N THR A 149 1.90 3.08 -16.37
CA THR A 149 3.22 2.56 -16.71
C THR A 149 3.82 1.84 -15.51
N PRO A 150 4.72 0.86 -15.73
CA PRO A 150 5.53 0.31 -14.65
C PRO A 150 6.20 1.42 -13.85
N PRO A 151 6.37 1.24 -12.52
CA PRO A 151 7.23 2.13 -11.75
C PRO A 151 8.66 2.10 -12.31
N PRO A 152 9.40 3.23 -12.18
CA PRO A 152 10.78 3.35 -12.67
C PRO A 152 11.73 2.37 -11.97
#